data_AF-A0A7S1SEM6-F1
#
_entry.id   AF-A0A7S1SEM6-F1
#
_cell.length_a   1.000
_cell.length_b   1.000
_cell.length_c   1.000
_cell.angle_alpha   90.00
_cell.angle_beta   90.00
_cell.angle_gamma   90.00
#
_symmetry.space_group_name_H-M   'P 1'
#
loop_
_entity.id
_entity.type
_entity.pdbx_description
1 polymer ?
#
loop_
_entity_poly.entity_id
_entity_poly.type
_entity_poly.pdbx_seq_one_letter_code
_entity_poly.pdbx_strand_id
1 'polypeptide(L)'
;TTGVSSDTQPLRDHFGTLDRSVLTLFMAMSGGNDWGIYYDALSPLPAQYRTLFLLFISFAVFAVVNIVTGVFVESALSSNSQDKDIVVQEELEAKKTYLKSMRDLFDEMDEDDTGCISMEEFEQKLDDEHV
;
A
#
# COMPACT_ATOMS: atom_id res chain seq x y z
N THR A 1 35.74 45.13 20.48
CA THR A 1 35.53 44.26 19.28
C THR A 1 34.86 42.92 19.64
N THR A 2 34.00 42.86 20.66
CA THR A 2 33.51 41.59 21.25
C THR A 2 32.01 41.31 21.10
N GLY A 3 31.25 42.12 20.35
CA GLY A 3 29.79 41.96 20.22
C GLY A 3 29.30 41.01 19.12
N VAL A 4 30.08 40.79 18.05
CA VAL A 4 29.61 40.09 16.83
C VAL A 4 29.60 38.56 16.99
N SER A 5 30.33 38.01 17.96
CA SER A 5 30.45 36.55 18.14
C SER A 5 29.24 35.88 18.79
N SER A 6 28.44 36.62 19.58
CA SER A 6 27.31 36.03 20.32
C SER A 6 26.14 35.70 19.40
N ASP A 7 25.80 36.58 18.46
CA ASP A 7 24.61 36.43 17.61
C ASP A 7 24.75 35.31 16.56
N THR A 8 25.98 34.91 16.24
CA THR A 8 26.25 33.86 15.24
C THR A 8 26.55 32.49 15.86
N GLN A 9 26.56 32.38 17.19
CA GLN A 9 26.87 31.13 17.86
C GLN A 9 25.87 30.00 17.53
N PRO A 10 24.53 30.21 17.57
CA PRO A 10 23.57 29.18 17.19
C PRO A 10 23.73 28.74 15.73
N LEU A 11 24.03 29.69 14.84
CA LEU A 11 24.30 29.41 13.43
C LEU A 11 25.51 28.48 13.28
N ARG A 12 26.60 28.73 14.01
CA ARG A 12 27.81 27.89 13.97
C ARG A 12 27.61 26.54 14.63
N ASP A 13 26.81 26.48 15.69
CA ASP A 13 26.54 25.22 16.39
C ASP A 13 25.76 24.25 15.51
N HIS A 14 24.79 24.74 14.73
CA HIS A 14 23.94 23.92 13.86
C HIS A 14 24.44 23.78 12.42
N PHE A 15 25.09 24.81 11.87
CA PHE A 15 25.48 24.89 10.45
C PHE A 15 26.98 25.17 10.23
N GLY A 16 27.80 25.11 11.28
CA GLY A 16 29.23 25.45 11.19
C GLY A 16 30.07 24.47 10.36
N THR A 17 29.58 23.26 10.15
CA THR A 17 30.21 22.23 9.31
C THR A 17 29.16 21.50 8.47
N LEU A 18 29.61 20.82 7.41
CA LEU A 18 28.72 20.10 6.51
C LEU A 18 27.98 18.95 7.22
N ASP A 19 28.69 18.16 8.02
CA ASP A 19 28.13 17.06 8.80
C ASP A 19 27.07 17.54 9.81
N ARG A 20 27.34 18.64 10.51
CA ARG A 20 26.36 19.27 11.41
C ARG A 20 25.15 19.80 10.65
N SER A 21 25.36 20.38 9.47
CA SER A 21 24.26 20.87 8.64
C SER A 21 23.36 19.72 8.20
N VAL A 22 23.93 18.60 7.74
CA VAL A 22 23.19 17.40 7.36
C VAL A 22 22.42 16.83 8.56
N LEU A 23 23.06 16.73 9.72
CA LEU A 23 22.41 16.25 10.95
C LEU A 23 21.26 17.17 11.37
N THR A 24 21.45 18.49 11.29
CA THR A 24 20.41 19.50 11.59
C THR A 24 19.20 19.35 10.67
N LEU A 25 19.41 19.22 9.37
CA LEU A 25 18.32 19.02 8.40
C LEU A 25 17.59 17.70 8.66
N PHE A 26 18.32 16.65 9.00
CA PHE A 26 17.73 15.36 9.39
C PHE A 26 16.90 15.47 10.67
N MET A 27 17.41 16.13 11.72
CA MET A 27 16.68 16.35 12.97
C MET A 27 15.41 17.18 12.76
N ALA A 28 15.49 18.22 11.93
CA ALA A 28 14.35 19.08 11.59
C ALA A 28 13.25 18.31 10.85
N MET A 29 13.61 17.39 9.95
CA MET A 29 12.67 16.58 9.18
C MET A 29 12.08 15.41 10.01
N SER A 30 12.90 14.72 10.79
CA SER A 30 12.51 13.52 11.54
C SER A 30 11.80 13.79 12.85
N GLY A 31 11.69 15.06 13.27
CA GLY A 31 11.11 15.45 14.55
C GLY A 31 12.06 15.23 15.74
N GLY A 32 13.37 15.17 15.48
CA GLY A 32 14.38 15.08 16.55
C GLY A 32 14.46 16.33 17.41
N ASN A 33 14.26 17.51 16.82
CA ASN A 33 14.10 18.78 17.51
C ASN A 33 13.18 19.72 16.73
N ASP A 34 12.69 20.79 17.36
CA ASP A 34 11.84 21.78 16.70
C ASP A 34 12.62 22.48 15.57
N TRP A 35 12.09 22.41 14.34
CA TRP A 35 12.68 23.04 13.17
C TRP A 35 12.75 24.57 13.29
N GLY A 36 11.90 25.17 14.11
CA GLY A 36 11.88 26.60 14.43
C GLY A 36 13.17 27.07 15.08
N ILE A 37 13.81 26.23 15.92
CA ILE A 37 15.10 26.54 16.55
C ILE A 37 16.18 26.74 15.48
N TYR A 38 16.19 25.88 14.45
CA TYR A 38 17.14 25.99 13.36
C TYR A 38 16.83 27.15 12.42
N TYR A 39 15.54 27.45 12.22
CA TYR A 39 15.09 28.62 11.47
C TYR A 39 15.56 29.93 12.13
N ASP A 40 15.43 30.04 13.46
CA ASP A 40 15.87 31.20 14.24
C ASP A 40 17.40 31.33 14.25
N ALA A 41 18.12 30.21 14.26
CA ALA A 41 19.59 30.21 14.12
C ALA A 41 20.08 30.81 12.79
N LEU A 42 19.24 30.83 11.75
CA LEU A 42 19.54 31.46 10.46
C LEU A 42 19.25 32.97 10.44
N SER A 43 18.75 33.56 11.52
CA SER A 43 18.43 35.00 11.60
C SER A 43 19.56 35.97 11.24
N PRO A 44 20.86 35.67 11.48
CA PRO A 44 21.96 36.55 11.05
C PRO A 44 22.19 36.55 9.53
N LEU A 45 21.60 35.60 8.79
CA LEU A 45 21.79 35.46 7.34
C LEU A 45 20.71 36.23 6.54
N PRO A 46 21.00 36.57 5.27
CA PRO A 46 19.98 37.11 4.37
C PRO A 46 18.74 36.21 4.26
N ALA A 47 17.57 36.81 4.08
CA ALA A 47 16.28 36.11 4.10
C ALA A 47 16.19 34.92 3.12
N GLN A 48 16.93 34.94 2.01
CA GLN A 48 16.99 33.84 1.05
C GLN A 48 17.37 32.48 1.67
N TYR A 49 18.24 32.46 2.69
CA TYR A 49 18.65 31.21 3.35
C TYR A 49 17.52 30.65 4.21
N ARG A 50 16.77 31.52 4.89
CA ARG A 50 15.56 31.14 5.64
C ARG A 50 14.47 30.62 4.71
N THR A 51 14.25 31.28 3.58
CA THR A 51 13.31 30.80 2.55
C THR A 51 13.72 29.44 1.99
N LEU A 52 15.00 29.23 1.69
CA LEU A 52 15.52 27.96 1.21
C LEU A 52 15.31 26.83 2.23
N PHE A 53 15.55 27.11 3.51
CA PHE A 53 15.30 26.16 4.60
C PHE A 53 13.81 25.79 4.70
N LEU A 54 12.89 26.77 4.62
CA LEU A 54 11.46 26.49 4.62
C LEU A 54 11.01 25.68 3.39
N LEU A 55 11.62 25.94 2.22
CA LEU A 55 11.35 25.16 1.01
C LEU A 55 11.80 23.71 1.17
N PHE A 56 12.98 23.49 1.77
CA PHE A 56 13.45 22.15 2.12
C PHE A 56 12.48 21.42 3.05
N ILE A 57 12.06 22.05 4.16
CA ILE A 57 11.10 21.46 5.11
C ILE A 57 9.78 21.14 4.44
N SER A 58 9.23 22.09 3.66
CA SER A 58 7.97 21.90 2.95
C SER A 58 8.06 20.72 1.97
N PHE A 59 9.12 20.67 1.16
CA PHE A 59 9.35 19.58 0.23
C PHE A 59 9.48 18.24 0.94
N ALA A 60 10.26 18.17 2.02
CA ALA A 60 10.44 16.94 2.79
C ALA A 60 9.11 16.45 3.40
N VAL A 61 8.32 17.34 4.00
CA VAL A 61 7.00 17.00 4.57
C VAL A 61 6.05 16.53 3.47
N PHE A 62 5.93 17.26 2.36
CA PHE A 62 5.07 16.84 1.25
C PHE A 62 5.53 15.53 0.63
N ALA A 63 6.84 15.30 0.49
CA ALA A 63 7.37 14.05 -0.02
C ALA A 63 6.99 12.87 0.89
N VAL A 64 7.16 13.01 2.21
CA VAL A 64 6.77 11.97 3.17
C VAL A 64 5.26 11.72 3.12
N VAL A 65 4.44 12.77 3.13
CA VAL A 65 2.98 12.64 3.05
C VAL A 65 2.58 11.94 1.75
N ASN A 66 3.20 12.29 0.61
CA ASN A 66 2.91 11.67 -0.67
C ASN A 66 3.32 10.20 -0.72
N ILE A 67 4.48 9.83 -0.15
CA ILE A 67 4.92 8.43 -0.05
C ILE A 67 3.92 7.63 0.80
N VAL A 68 3.60 8.14 1.98
CA VAL A 68 2.65 7.49 2.89
C VAL A 68 1.28 7.35 2.23
N THR A 69 0.77 8.42 1.63
CA THR A 69 -0.50 8.41 0.89
C THR A 69 -0.48 7.39 -0.25
N GLY A 70 0.61 7.32 -1.02
CA GLY A 70 0.79 6.35 -2.09
C GLY A 70 0.65 4.91 -1.57
N VAL A 71 1.34 4.57 -0.48
CA VAL A 71 1.26 3.24 0.15
C VAL A 71 -0.16 2.93 0.65
N PHE A 72 -0.84 3.90 1.27
CA PHE A 72 -2.21 3.72 1.73
C PHE A 72 -3.21 3.53 0.58
N VAL A 73 -3.06 4.31 -0.50
CA VAL A 73 -3.91 4.19 -1.69
C VAL A 73 -3.68 2.85 -2.38
N GLU A 74 -2.42 2.42 -2.53
CA GLU A 74 -2.09 1.10 -3.09
C GLU A 74 -2.66 -0.03 -2.26
N SER A 75 -2.55 0.04 -0.93
CA SER A 75 -3.12 -0.95 -0.02
C SER A 75 -4.65 -1.01 -0.14
N ALA A 76 -5.33 0.15 -0.17
CA ALA A 76 -6.79 0.22 -0.31
C ALA A 76 -7.28 -0.31 -1.66
N LEU A 77 -6.55 -0.05 -2.74
CA LEU A 77 -6.87 -0.57 -4.07
C LEU A 77 -6.62 -2.08 -4.14
N SER A 78 -5.51 -2.56 -3.57
CA SER A 78 -5.16 -3.98 -3.54
C SER A 78 -6.18 -4.83 -2.78
N SER A 79 -6.64 -4.37 -1.60
CA SER A 79 -7.71 -5.05 -0.86
C SER A 79 -9.00 -5.17 -1.68
N ASN A 80 -9.41 -4.11 -2.36
CA ASN A 80 -10.62 -4.13 -3.19
C ASN A 80 -10.48 -5.03 -4.43
N SER A 81 -9.29 -5.14 -5.04
CA SER A 81 -9.06 -6.10 -6.12
C SER A 81 -9.03 -7.53 -5.63
N GLN A 82 -8.41 -7.79 -4.48
CA GLN A 82 -8.31 -9.13 -3.91
C GLN A 82 -9.70 -9.68 -3.57
N ASP A 83 -10.60 -8.86 -3.01
CA ASP A 83 -11.98 -9.26 -2.75
C ASP A 83 -12.73 -9.69 -4.02
N LYS A 84 -12.52 -9.00 -5.14
CA LYS A 84 -13.15 -9.35 -6.43
C LYS A 84 -12.59 -10.63 -7.02
N ASP A 85 -11.27 -10.81 -6.97
CA ASP A 85 -10.62 -12.00 -7.51
C ASP A 85 -11.01 -13.25 -6.72
N ILE A 86 -11.16 -13.14 -5.39
CA ILE A 86 -11.67 -14.21 -4.52
C ILE A 86 -13.09 -14.61 -4.94
N VAL A 87 -14.02 -13.66 -5.08
CA VAL A 87 -15.41 -13.95 -5.49
C VAL A 87 -15.46 -14.64 -6.86
N VAL A 88 -14.66 -14.18 -7.83
CA VAL A 88 -14.58 -14.81 -9.16
C VAL A 88 -14.06 -16.24 -9.07
N GLN A 89 -13.06 -16.48 -8.22
CA GLN A 89 -12.50 -17.81 -8.03
C GLN A 89 -13.50 -18.76 -7.35
N GLU A 90 -14.22 -18.30 -6.33
CA GLU A 90 -15.28 -19.07 -5.67
C GLU A 90 -16.38 -19.49 -6.66
N GLU A 91 -16.84 -18.59 -7.52
CA GLU A 91 -17.84 -18.89 -8.56
C GLU A 91 -17.33 -19.92 -9.57
N LEU A 92 -16.06 -19.83 -9.98
CA LEU A 92 -15.43 -20.80 -10.88
C LEU A 92 -15.30 -22.18 -10.23
N GLU A 93 -14.92 -22.25 -8.95
CA GLU A 93 -14.82 -23.49 -8.19
C GLU A 93 -16.20 -24.12 -7.94
N ALA A 94 -17.22 -23.32 -7.63
CA ALA A 94 -18.61 -23.77 -7.51
C ALA A 94 -19.12 -24.37 -8.82
N LYS A 95 -18.91 -23.67 -9.94
CA LYS A 95 -19.29 -24.16 -11.27
C LYS A 95 -18.56 -25.46 -11.64
N LYS A 96 -17.27 -25.56 -11.34
CA LYS A 96 -16.47 -26.76 -11.60
C LYS A 96 -16.98 -27.95 -10.77
N THR A 97 -17.33 -27.71 -9.51
CA THR A 97 -17.90 -28.73 -8.62
C THR A 97 -19.26 -29.18 -9.12
N TYR A 98 -20.14 -28.25 -9.52
CA TYR A 98 -21.44 -28.57 -10.10
C TYR A 98 -21.32 -29.41 -11.38
N LEU A 99 -20.45 -29.00 -12.31
CA LEU A 99 -20.23 -29.77 -13.55
C LEU A 99 -19.66 -31.16 -13.28
N LYS A 100 -18.81 -31.29 -12.25
CA LYS A 100 -18.29 -32.59 -11.84
C LYS A 100 -19.40 -33.47 -11.28
N SER A 101 -20.20 -32.99 -10.33
CA SER A 101 -21.32 -33.76 -9.78
C SER A 101 -22.36 -34.13 -10.84
N MET A 102 -22.62 -33.22 -11.77
CA MET A 102 -23.48 -33.50 -12.91
C MET A 102 -22.88 -34.63 -13.75
N ARG A 103 -21.60 -34.53 -14.13
CA ARG A 103 -20.92 -35.60 -14.89
C ARG A 103 -20.93 -36.93 -14.15
N ASP A 104 -20.64 -36.93 -12.86
CA ASP A 104 -20.64 -38.15 -12.03
C ASP A 104 -22.05 -38.79 -12.02
N LEU A 105 -23.13 -37.99 -11.97
CA LEU A 105 -24.51 -38.49 -12.13
C LEU A 105 -24.79 -39.06 -13.53
N PHE A 106 -24.33 -38.39 -14.59
CA PHE A 106 -24.51 -38.88 -15.96
C PHE A 106 -23.77 -40.21 -16.18
N ASP A 107 -22.53 -40.30 -15.69
CA ASP A 107 -21.71 -41.52 -15.76
C ASP A 107 -22.30 -42.66 -14.91
N GLU A 108 -23.06 -42.37 -13.84
CA GLU A 108 -23.77 -43.38 -13.03
C GLU A 108 -25.09 -43.88 -13.68
N MET A 109 -25.67 -43.08 -14.57
CA MET A 109 -26.88 -43.42 -15.31
C MET A 109 -26.60 -44.12 -16.64
N ASP A 110 -25.45 -43.87 -17.25
CA ASP A 110 -24.99 -44.45 -18.52
C ASP A 110 -24.38 -45.85 -18.27
N GLU A 111 -25.23 -46.89 -18.26
CA GLU A 111 -24.79 -48.25 -17.96
C GLU A 111 -24.06 -48.92 -19.15
N ASP A 112 -24.26 -48.41 -20.36
CA ASP A 112 -23.65 -48.92 -21.58
C ASP A 112 -22.38 -48.18 -22.04
N ASP A 113 -21.95 -47.16 -21.27
CA ASP A 113 -20.71 -46.38 -21.45
C ASP A 113 -20.67 -45.69 -22.84
N THR A 114 -21.83 -45.37 -23.40
CA THR A 114 -21.95 -44.77 -24.73
C THR A 114 -21.66 -43.27 -24.74
N GLY A 115 -21.62 -42.64 -23.56
CA GLY A 115 -21.49 -41.20 -23.36
C GLY A 115 -22.80 -40.44 -23.60
N CYS A 116 -23.93 -41.14 -23.76
CA CYS A 116 -25.25 -40.58 -24.03
C CYS A 116 -26.31 -41.33 -23.20
N ILE A 117 -27.15 -40.62 -22.43
CA ILE A 117 -28.27 -41.27 -21.72
C ILE A 117 -29.42 -41.53 -22.70
N SER A 118 -29.81 -42.80 -22.83
CA SER A 118 -31.04 -43.21 -23.51
C SER A 118 -32.29 -42.96 -22.66
N MET A 119 -33.46 -42.85 -23.30
CA MET A 119 -34.72 -42.61 -22.58
C MET A 119 -35.06 -43.75 -21.59
N GLU A 120 -34.69 -44.99 -21.95
CA GLU A 120 -34.93 -46.17 -21.12
C GLU A 120 -34.02 -46.18 -19.87
N GLU A 121 -32.73 -45.82 -19.99
CA GLU A 121 -31.83 -45.67 -18.83
C GLU A 121 -32.27 -44.53 -17.90
N PHE A 122 -32.78 -43.45 -18.48
CA PHE A 122 -33.31 -42.31 -17.73
C PHE A 122 -34.54 -42.69 -16.90
N GLU A 123 -35.52 -43.39 -17.49
CA GLU A 123 -36.72 -43.86 -16.78
C GLU A 123 -36.37 -44.90 -15.71
N GLN A 124 -35.41 -45.79 -16.00
CA GLN A 124 -35.01 -46.87 -15.09
C GLN A 124 -34.29 -46.34 -13.84
N LYS A 125 -33.50 -45.27 -13.96
CA LYS A 125 -32.80 -44.62 -12.84
C LYS A 125 -33.64 -43.60 -12.08
N LEU A 126 -34.72 -43.09 -12.68
CA LEU A 126 -35.68 -42.20 -11.99
C LEU A 126 -36.63 -42.94 -11.04
N ASP A 127 -36.88 -44.23 -11.29
CA ASP A 127 -37.71 -45.10 -10.44
C ASP A 127 -36.91 -45.78 -9.30
N ASP A 128 -35.57 -45.67 -9.32
CA ASP A 128 -34.69 -46.20 -8.27
C ASP A 128 -34.62 -45.20 -7.09
N GLU A 129 -35.61 -45.28 -6.21
CA GLU A 129 -35.80 -44.40 -5.04
C GLU A 129 -34.73 -44.67 -3.96
N HIS A 130 -33.50 -44.22 -4.18
CA HIS A 130 -32.51 -43.85 -3.15
C HIS A 130 -31.82 -42.53 -3.51
N VAL A 131 -32.64 -41.48 -3.69
CA VAL A 131 -32.24 -40.07 -3.50
C VAL A 131 -33.28 -39.38 -2.63
#